data_AF-A0A540X4X4-F1
#
_entry.id   AF-A0A540X4X4-F1
#
_cell.length_a   1.000
_cell.length_b   1.000
_cell.length_c   1.000
_cell.angle_alpha   90.00
_cell.angle_beta   90.00
_cell.angle_gamma   90.00
#
_symmetry.space_group_name_H-M   'P 1'
#
loop_
_entity.id
_entity.type
_entity.pdbx_description
1 polymer ?
#
loop_
_entity_poly.entity_id
_entity_poly.type
_entity_poly.pdbx_seq_one_letter_code
_entity_poly.pdbx_strand_id
1 'polypeptide(L)'
;MTEELSRRAALRSATAVASLGLATGLLTRGTPAQALTTQADLTPLKALLTAERNAIKTYDAAVSVLDAATSTDPLFPFQGIVKAIALHFRQQHTEHADKLARYIDRQGGVDDVGEGTAQVPTDFVPGIKNVIDLATNAEKAAAIGYTNTQKSLVLADNAELAAAIGAVESQHFVVLNLAARGFVTPPASTVNQPADALTAVASQFVPRAFAITVDGAPGLDDETDLPFYDVTQ
;
A
#
# COMPACT_ATOMS: atom_id res chain seq x y z
N MET A 1 34.51 -12.34 7.04
CA MET A 1 33.80 -13.30 6.15
C MET A 1 32.48 -13.73 6.79
N THR A 2 31.61 -12.76 7.11
CA THR A 2 30.41 -12.96 7.96
C THR A 2 29.17 -12.20 7.47
N GLU A 3 29.32 -11.24 6.55
CA GLU A 3 28.17 -10.52 5.96
C GLU A 3 27.42 -11.33 4.89
N GLU A 4 28.11 -12.14 4.09
CA GLU A 4 27.46 -12.91 3.01
C GLU A 4 26.55 -14.03 3.54
N LEU A 5 26.85 -14.57 4.71
CA LEU A 5 26.02 -15.62 5.35
C LEU A 5 24.72 -15.03 5.93
N SER A 6 24.73 -13.77 6.36
CA SER A 6 23.55 -13.06 6.88
C SER A 6 22.56 -12.71 5.77
N ARG A 7 23.07 -12.26 4.61
CA ARG A 7 22.21 -11.99 3.43
C ARG A 7 21.50 -13.25 2.93
N ARG A 8 22.19 -14.40 2.91
CA ARG A 8 21.58 -15.69 2.50
C ARG A 8 20.56 -16.23 3.51
N ALA A 9 20.66 -15.90 4.79
CA ALA A 9 19.65 -16.25 5.80
C ALA A 9 18.40 -15.34 5.70
N ALA A 10 18.59 -14.05 5.42
CA ALA A 10 17.49 -13.12 5.12
C ALA A 10 16.74 -13.49 3.83
N LEU A 11 17.46 -13.96 2.80
CA LEU A 11 16.87 -14.46 1.54
C LEU A 11 16.14 -15.81 1.68
N ARG A 12 16.40 -16.59 2.74
CA ARG A 12 15.73 -17.87 3.01
C ARG A 12 14.53 -17.76 3.94
N SER A 13 14.32 -16.60 4.55
CA SER A 13 13.18 -16.30 5.42
C SER A 13 12.11 -15.45 4.71
N ALA A 14 12.39 -15.04 3.46
CA ALA A 14 11.45 -14.38 2.55
C ALA A 14 10.46 -15.36 1.86
N THR A 15 10.23 -16.53 2.44
CA THR A 15 9.36 -17.61 1.93
C THR A 15 7.97 -17.63 2.58
N ALA A 16 7.52 -16.50 3.12
CA ALA A 16 6.16 -16.37 3.63
C ALA A 16 5.52 -14.99 3.47
N VAL A 17 5.84 -14.20 2.42
CA VAL A 17 5.00 -13.04 2.05
C VAL A 17 5.11 -12.76 0.53
N ALA A 18 4.54 -13.66 -0.27
CA ALA A 18 4.16 -13.45 -1.68
C ALA A 18 3.53 -14.73 -2.24
N SER A 19 2.40 -15.17 -1.68
CA SER A 19 1.50 -16.10 -2.37
C SER A 19 0.54 -15.32 -3.29
N LEU A 20 1.07 -14.36 -4.04
CA LEU A 20 0.44 -13.77 -5.21
C LEU A 20 1.16 -14.34 -6.44
N GLY A 21 0.61 -15.43 -6.98
CA GLY A 21 0.75 -15.80 -8.39
C GLY A 21 2.10 -16.38 -8.85
N LEU A 22 2.37 -17.65 -8.52
CA LEU A 22 3.03 -18.53 -9.50
C LEU A 22 1.93 -19.25 -10.30
N ALA A 23 1.31 -18.52 -11.24
CA ALA A 23 0.63 -19.17 -12.34
C ALA A 23 1.71 -19.64 -13.32
N THR A 24 1.80 -20.96 -13.47
CA THR A 24 2.62 -21.65 -14.46
C THR A 24 2.43 -21.03 -15.85
N GLY A 25 3.49 -20.44 -16.39
CA GLY A 25 3.56 -20.02 -17.79
C GLY A 25 3.55 -21.22 -18.71
N LEU A 26 2.35 -21.67 -19.10
CA LEU A 26 2.16 -22.53 -20.26
C LEU A 26 1.94 -21.63 -21.47
N LEU A 27 2.94 -21.58 -22.35
CA LEU A 27 2.86 -21.02 -23.70
C LEU A 27 1.72 -21.73 -24.45
N THR A 28 0.56 -21.08 -24.54
CA THR A 28 -0.53 -21.51 -25.43
C THR A 28 -0.51 -20.64 -26.68
N ARG A 29 -0.36 -21.31 -27.83
CA ARG A 29 -0.47 -20.71 -29.17
C ARG A 29 -1.85 -20.08 -29.36
N GLY A 30 -1.88 -18.95 -30.08
CA GLY A 30 -3.06 -18.13 -30.33
C GLY A 30 -4.27 -18.94 -30.79
N THR A 31 -5.34 -18.83 -30.02
CA THR A 31 -6.70 -19.23 -30.39
C THR A 31 -7.45 -17.99 -30.91
N PRO A 32 -8.41 -18.17 -31.84
CA PRO A 32 -9.15 -17.06 -32.43
C PRO A 32 -9.92 -16.31 -31.35
N ALA A 33 -10.09 -14.98 -31.52
CA ALA A 33 -10.73 -14.05 -30.60
C ALA A 33 -11.99 -14.65 -29.94
N GLN A 34 -11.80 -15.29 -28.79
CA GLN A 34 -12.87 -15.58 -27.86
C GLN A 34 -13.35 -14.21 -27.39
N ALA A 35 -14.65 -13.97 -27.52
CA ALA A 35 -15.29 -12.79 -26.94
C ALA A 35 -14.73 -12.62 -25.53
N LEU A 36 -14.01 -11.52 -25.29
CA LEU A 36 -13.38 -11.23 -24.01
C LEU A 36 -14.49 -11.27 -22.98
N THR A 37 -14.55 -12.37 -22.21
CA THR A 37 -15.63 -12.53 -21.25
C THR A 37 -15.30 -11.60 -20.09
N THR A 38 -16.28 -10.83 -19.62
CA THR A 38 -16.17 -9.99 -18.42
C THR A 38 -15.70 -10.76 -17.18
N GLN A 39 -15.76 -12.10 -17.22
CA GLN A 39 -15.32 -12.98 -16.15
C GLN A 39 -13.81 -13.25 -16.09
N ALA A 40 -13.05 -12.95 -17.15
CA ALA A 40 -11.62 -13.28 -17.23
C ALA A 40 -10.80 -12.56 -16.15
N ASP A 41 -11.25 -11.38 -15.74
CA ASP A 41 -10.54 -10.53 -14.77
C ASP A 41 -11.00 -10.74 -13.32
N LEU A 42 -12.03 -11.56 -13.06
CA LEU A 42 -12.56 -11.74 -11.70
C LEU A 42 -11.53 -12.31 -10.73
N THR A 43 -10.74 -13.29 -11.17
CA THR A 43 -9.67 -13.88 -10.35
C THR A 43 -8.59 -12.86 -9.96
N PRO A 44 -7.96 -12.13 -10.91
CA PRO A 44 -6.98 -11.10 -10.56
C PRO A 44 -7.57 -9.97 -9.71
N LEU A 45 -8.81 -9.52 -9.98
CA LEU A 45 -9.46 -8.49 -9.15
C LEU A 45 -9.71 -8.96 -7.71
N LYS A 46 -10.16 -10.20 -7.51
CA LYS A 46 -10.32 -10.79 -6.17
C LYS A 46 -8.99 -10.93 -5.43
N ALA A 47 -7.91 -11.24 -6.15
CA ALA A 47 -6.57 -11.29 -5.57
C ALA A 47 -6.11 -9.90 -5.09
N LEU A 48 -6.37 -8.84 -5.87
CA LEU A 48 -6.13 -7.46 -5.45
C LEU A 48 -7.00 -7.07 -4.24
N LEU A 49 -8.30 -7.43 -4.23
CA LEU A 49 -9.18 -7.16 -3.09
C LEU A 49 -8.70 -7.84 -1.80
N THR A 50 -8.19 -9.07 -1.92
CA THR A 50 -7.57 -9.78 -0.79
C THR A 50 -6.34 -9.03 -0.28
N ALA A 51 -5.51 -8.50 -1.19
CA ALA A 51 -4.33 -7.71 -0.83
C ALA A 51 -4.72 -6.42 -0.08
N GLU A 52 -5.72 -5.69 -0.55
CA GLU A 52 -6.22 -4.48 0.14
C GLU A 52 -6.71 -4.79 1.55
N ARG A 53 -7.50 -5.84 1.72
CA ARG A 53 -8.00 -6.23 3.04
C ARG A 53 -6.89 -6.69 3.97
N ASN A 54 -5.89 -7.39 3.46
CA ASN A 54 -4.69 -7.72 4.21
C ASN A 54 -3.90 -6.46 4.62
N ALA A 55 -3.80 -5.45 3.75
CA ALA A 55 -3.16 -4.18 4.06
C ALA A 55 -3.92 -3.45 5.18
N ILE A 56 -5.25 -3.34 5.10
CA ILE A 56 -6.10 -2.76 6.16
C ILE A 56 -5.83 -3.43 7.52
N LYS A 57 -5.84 -4.76 7.57
CA LYS A 57 -5.56 -5.50 8.83
C LYS A 57 -4.12 -5.33 9.30
N THR A 58 -3.16 -5.17 8.39
CA THR A 58 -1.75 -4.90 8.73
C THR A 58 -1.61 -3.50 9.33
N TYR A 59 -2.31 -2.51 8.80
CA TYR A 59 -2.36 -1.17 9.39
C TYR A 59 -3.10 -1.14 10.73
N ASP A 60 -4.17 -1.92 10.91
CA ASP A 60 -4.82 -2.09 12.23
C ASP A 60 -3.82 -2.61 13.29
N ALA A 61 -3.02 -3.62 12.93
CA ALA A 61 -1.99 -4.16 13.81
C ALA A 61 -0.86 -3.15 14.06
N ALA A 62 -0.42 -2.43 13.03
CA ALA A 62 0.57 -1.37 13.13
C ALA A 62 0.13 -0.25 14.08
N VAL A 63 -1.11 0.24 13.94
CA VAL A 63 -1.68 1.26 14.82
C VAL A 63 -1.73 0.78 16.27
N SER A 64 -2.08 -0.49 16.49
CA SER A 64 -2.08 -1.08 17.84
C SER A 64 -0.67 -1.10 18.46
N VAL A 65 0.37 -1.39 17.67
CA VAL A 65 1.76 -1.31 18.12
C VAL A 65 2.17 0.13 18.42
N LEU A 66 1.76 1.09 17.58
CA LEU A 66 2.02 2.51 17.83
C LEU A 66 1.35 2.95 19.12
N ASP A 67 0.10 2.57 19.39
CA ASP A 67 -0.62 2.94 20.62
C ASP A 67 0.01 2.37 21.89
N ALA A 68 0.68 1.22 21.78
CA ALA A 68 1.42 0.60 22.88
C ALA A 68 2.86 1.11 23.02
N ALA A 69 3.35 1.97 22.10
CA ALA A 69 4.70 2.52 22.18
C ALA A 69 4.88 3.32 23.49
N THR A 70 6.08 3.29 24.03
CA THR A 70 6.42 3.99 25.28
C THR A 70 7.53 5.00 25.06
N SER A 71 7.74 5.90 26.02
CA SER A 71 8.77 6.95 25.96
C SER A 71 10.21 6.43 25.89
N THR A 72 10.43 5.12 26.03
CA THR A 72 11.75 4.50 25.82
C THR A 72 12.03 4.18 24.35
N ASP A 73 11.02 4.19 23.47
CA ASP A 73 11.24 4.09 22.03
C ASP A 73 11.92 5.37 21.53
N PRO A 74 13.08 5.30 20.83
CA PRO A 74 13.79 6.48 20.35
C PRO A 74 12.97 7.38 19.42
N LEU A 75 11.96 6.82 18.74
CA LEU A 75 11.07 7.57 17.85
C LEU A 75 9.74 7.95 18.51
N PHE A 76 9.57 7.73 19.82
CA PHE A 76 8.36 8.07 20.55
C PHE A 76 7.90 9.52 20.32
N PRO A 77 8.78 10.55 20.27
CA PRO A 77 8.35 11.91 19.98
C PRO A 77 7.66 12.10 18.61
N PHE A 78 7.80 11.15 17.69
CA PHE A 78 7.18 11.15 16.36
C PHE A 78 6.03 10.14 16.23
N GLN A 79 5.66 9.44 17.30
CA GLN A 79 4.59 8.43 17.29
C GLN A 79 3.29 8.98 16.67
N GLY A 80 2.88 10.20 17.02
CA GLY A 80 1.63 10.80 16.55
C GLY A 80 1.58 11.00 15.04
N ILE A 81 2.65 11.51 14.42
CA ILE A 81 2.68 11.71 12.95
C ILE A 81 2.76 10.37 12.22
N VAL A 82 3.51 9.40 12.74
CA VAL A 82 3.57 8.04 12.18
C VAL A 82 2.18 7.39 12.23
N LYS A 83 1.46 7.53 13.35
CA LYS A 83 0.10 7.01 13.49
C LYS A 83 -0.89 7.74 12.58
N ALA A 84 -0.79 9.06 12.43
CA ALA A 84 -1.66 9.83 11.56
C ALA A 84 -1.50 9.41 10.08
N ILE A 85 -0.26 9.22 9.60
CA ILE A 85 0.01 8.70 8.25
C ILE A 85 -0.50 7.27 8.09
N ALA A 86 -0.26 6.40 9.07
CA ALA A 86 -0.76 5.02 9.04
C ALA A 86 -2.30 4.95 8.95
N LEU A 87 -3.01 5.81 9.68
CA LEU A 87 -4.47 5.90 9.60
C LEU A 87 -4.94 6.45 8.26
N HIS A 88 -4.23 7.40 7.69
CA HIS A 88 -4.51 7.95 6.35
C HIS A 88 -4.36 6.88 5.26
N PHE A 89 -3.24 6.15 5.23
CA PHE A 89 -3.04 5.09 4.23
C PHE A 89 -4.00 3.91 4.41
N ARG A 90 -4.31 3.54 5.67
CA ARG A 90 -5.37 2.56 5.96
C ARG A 90 -6.73 2.96 5.38
N GLN A 91 -7.07 4.24 5.46
CA GLN A 91 -8.31 4.77 4.88
C GLN A 91 -8.28 4.64 3.35
N GLN A 92 -7.14 4.93 2.71
CA GLN A 92 -6.98 4.78 1.26
C GLN A 92 -7.11 3.32 0.81
N HIS A 93 -6.51 2.36 1.52
CA HIS A 93 -6.74 0.92 1.26
C HIS A 93 -8.22 0.52 1.42
N THR A 94 -8.94 1.14 2.34
CA THR A 94 -10.39 0.91 2.48
C THR A 94 -11.14 1.38 1.24
N GLU A 95 -10.78 2.55 0.71
CA GLU A 95 -11.37 3.10 -0.52
C GLU A 95 -11.00 2.27 -1.76
N HIS A 96 -9.78 1.73 -1.81
CA HIS A 96 -9.33 0.78 -2.85
C HIS A 96 -10.14 -0.51 -2.81
N ALA A 97 -10.27 -1.13 -1.63
CA ALA A 97 -11.04 -2.35 -1.43
C ALA A 97 -12.51 -2.15 -1.88
N ASP A 98 -13.13 -1.04 -1.47
CA ASP A 98 -14.50 -0.70 -1.86
C ASP A 98 -14.64 -0.54 -3.39
N LYS A 99 -13.65 0.09 -4.05
CA LYS A 99 -13.66 0.28 -5.50
C LYS A 99 -13.50 -1.05 -6.24
N LEU A 100 -12.59 -1.93 -5.78
CA LEU A 100 -12.40 -3.27 -6.34
C LEU A 100 -13.65 -4.14 -6.17
N ALA A 101 -14.27 -4.14 -4.99
CA ALA A 101 -15.51 -4.89 -4.74
C ALA A 101 -16.64 -4.47 -5.70
N ARG A 102 -16.80 -3.16 -5.95
CA ARG A 102 -17.76 -2.65 -6.95
C ARG A 102 -17.44 -3.12 -8.36
N TYR A 103 -16.17 -3.20 -8.74
CA TYR A 103 -15.78 -3.68 -10.08
C TYR A 103 -16.01 -5.18 -10.26
N ILE A 104 -15.78 -5.97 -9.20
CA ILE A 104 -16.12 -7.40 -9.17
C ILE A 104 -17.63 -7.60 -9.34
N ASP A 105 -18.45 -6.85 -8.60
CA ASP A 105 -19.92 -6.91 -8.67
C ASP A 105 -20.46 -6.54 -10.07
N ARG A 106 -19.95 -5.45 -10.67
CA ARG A 106 -20.32 -5.03 -12.04
C ARG A 106 -20.04 -6.09 -13.10
N GLN A 107 -19.07 -6.97 -12.87
CA GLN A 107 -18.70 -8.07 -13.77
C GLN A 107 -19.48 -9.36 -13.48
N GLY A 108 -20.47 -9.31 -12.60
CA GLY A 108 -21.27 -10.46 -12.16
C GLY A 108 -20.52 -11.40 -11.21
N GLY A 109 -19.40 -10.93 -10.64
CA GLY A 109 -18.69 -11.62 -9.57
C GLY A 109 -19.35 -11.39 -8.21
N VAL A 110 -18.91 -12.17 -7.22
CA VAL A 110 -19.30 -11.99 -5.82
C VAL A 110 -18.06 -11.74 -4.99
N ASP A 111 -18.13 -10.79 -4.07
CA ASP A 111 -17.11 -10.57 -3.06
C ASP A 111 -17.18 -11.65 -1.97
N ASP A 112 -16.34 -12.67 -2.13
CA ASP A 112 -16.23 -13.85 -1.27
C ASP A 112 -14.83 -14.00 -0.66
N VAL A 113 -13.99 -12.97 -0.76
CA VAL A 113 -12.58 -13.05 -0.35
C VAL A 113 -12.35 -12.94 1.17
N GLY A 114 -13.42 -12.64 1.93
CA GLY A 114 -13.39 -12.46 3.38
C GLY A 114 -12.71 -11.16 3.83
N GLU A 115 -12.56 -10.96 5.13
CA GLU A 115 -12.10 -9.70 5.76
C GLU A 115 -10.57 -9.46 5.70
N GLY A 116 -9.82 -10.38 5.10
CA GLY A 116 -8.35 -10.36 5.13
C GLY A 116 -7.74 -10.71 6.49
N THR A 117 -6.42 -10.72 6.54
CA THR A 117 -5.61 -11.05 7.72
C THR A 117 -4.36 -10.18 7.75
N ALA A 118 -3.94 -9.77 8.95
CA ALA A 118 -2.74 -8.96 9.12
C ALA A 118 -1.49 -9.74 8.70
N GLN A 119 -0.63 -9.13 7.88
CA GLN A 119 0.60 -9.73 7.38
C GLN A 119 1.79 -9.28 8.21
N VAL A 120 1.85 -9.72 9.48
CA VAL A 120 2.94 -9.40 10.41
C VAL A 120 3.91 -10.59 10.48
N PRO A 121 5.22 -10.38 10.25
CA PRO A 121 6.23 -11.44 10.39
C PRO A 121 6.23 -12.07 11.78
N THR A 122 6.51 -13.38 11.89
CA THR A 122 6.48 -14.10 13.17
C THR A 122 7.55 -13.64 14.15
N ASP A 123 8.64 -13.05 13.65
CA ASP A 123 9.76 -12.49 14.40
C ASP A 123 9.66 -10.96 14.56
N PHE A 124 8.50 -10.37 14.26
CA PHE A 124 8.28 -8.94 14.41
C PHE A 124 8.47 -8.49 15.87
N VAL A 125 9.39 -7.55 16.08
CA VAL A 125 9.60 -6.91 17.38
C VAL A 125 8.82 -5.59 17.40
N PRO A 126 7.89 -5.37 18.35
CA PRO A 126 7.15 -4.12 18.46
C PRO A 126 8.08 -2.91 18.64
N GLY A 127 7.82 -1.84 17.88
CA GLY A 127 8.54 -0.58 17.93
C GLY A 127 8.20 0.30 16.73
N ILE A 128 8.31 1.61 16.88
CA ILE A 128 7.88 2.58 15.86
C ILE A 128 8.67 2.39 14.56
N LYS A 129 9.99 2.18 14.65
CA LYS A 129 10.83 1.93 13.48
C LYS A 129 10.41 0.65 12.72
N ASN A 130 10.11 -0.42 13.45
CA ASN A 130 9.71 -1.68 12.86
C ASN A 130 8.30 -1.59 12.25
N VAL A 131 7.41 -0.77 12.81
CA VAL A 131 6.12 -0.44 12.17
C VAL A 131 6.34 0.26 10.82
N ILE A 132 7.23 1.26 10.76
CA ILE A 132 7.55 1.95 9.51
C ILE A 132 8.12 0.95 8.49
N ASP A 133 9.02 0.06 8.91
CA ASP A 133 9.61 -0.96 8.02
C ASP A 133 8.59 -1.99 7.54
N LEU A 134 7.68 -2.41 8.43
CA LEU A 134 6.57 -3.30 8.10
C LEU A 134 5.66 -2.68 7.04
N ALA A 135 5.20 -1.46 7.28
CA ALA A 135 4.35 -0.73 6.34
C ALA A 135 5.09 -0.51 5.01
N THR A 136 6.35 -0.09 5.02
CA THR A 136 7.18 0.08 3.81
C THR A 136 7.23 -1.19 2.96
N ASN A 137 7.41 -2.36 3.59
CA ASN A 137 7.46 -3.62 2.88
C ASN A 137 6.08 -4.04 2.34
N ALA A 138 5.00 -3.76 3.08
CA ALA A 138 3.64 -4.01 2.63
C ALA A 138 3.32 -3.17 1.37
N GLU A 139 3.61 -1.87 1.38
CA GLU A 139 3.38 -0.98 0.23
C GLU A 139 4.20 -1.37 -0.98
N LYS A 140 5.47 -1.77 -0.77
CA LYS A 140 6.32 -2.28 -1.85
C LYS A 140 5.69 -3.51 -2.50
N ALA A 141 5.20 -4.44 -1.68
CA ALA A 141 4.57 -5.66 -2.16
C ALA A 141 3.26 -5.35 -2.91
N ALA A 142 2.45 -4.42 -2.40
CA ALA A 142 1.22 -3.95 -3.04
C ALA A 142 1.52 -3.31 -4.42
N ALA A 143 2.45 -2.35 -4.49
CA ALA A 143 2.85 -1.70 -5.73
C ALA A 143 3.33 -2.70 -6.81
N ILE A 144 4.15 -3.69 -6.42
CA ILE A 144 4.57 -4.79 -7.31
C ILE A 144 3.38 -5.66 -7.72
N GLY A 145 2.51 -5.99 -6.79
CA GLY A 145 1.29 -6.77 -7.00
C GLY A 145 0.39 -6.13 -8.06
N TYR A 146 0.04 -4.86 -7.90
CA TYR A 146 -0.75 -4.12 -8.89
C TYR A 146 -0.08 -4.06 -10.25
N THR A 147 1.22 -3.71 -10.30
CA THR A 147 1.98 -3.64 -11.56
C THR A 147 1.99 -4.98 -12.30
N ASN A 148 2.06 -6.09 -11.58
CA ASN A 148 2.03 -7.42 -12.18
C ASN A 148 0.62 -7.83 -12.60
N THR A 149 -0.39 -7.57 -11.77
CA THR A 149 -1.79 -7.88 -12.09
C THR A 149 -2.26 -7.11 -13.32
N GLN A 150 -1.88 -5.84 -13.46
CA GLN A 150 -2.22 -5.01 -14.62
C GLN A 150 -1.85 -5.69 -15.95
N LYS A 151 -0.75 -6.43 -16.02
CA LYS A 151 -0.30 -7.14 -17.23
C LYS A 151 -1.19 -8.32 -17.63
N SER A 152 -2.02 -8.79 -16.70
CA SER A 152 -2.90 -9.96 -16.88
C SER A 152 -4.37 -9.60 -17.06
N LEU A 153 -4.74 -8.33 -16.81
CA LEU A 153 -6.11 -7.84 -16.96
C LEU A 153 -6.45 -7.63 -18.44
N VAL A 154 -7.65 -8.05 -18.81
CA VAL A 154 -8.16 -8.06 -20.17
C VAL A 154 -9.01 -6.82 -20.46
N LEU A 155 -9.81 -6.38 -19.50
CA LEU A 155 -10.65 -5.18 -19.63
C LEU A 155 -9.82 -3.93 -19.31
N ALA A 156 -9.90 -2.93 -20.20
CA ALA A 156 -9.19 -1.66 -20.04
C ALA A 156 -9.53 -0.99 -18.70
N ASP A 157 -10.82 -0.88 -18.35
CA ASP A 157 -11.26 -0.26 -17.10
C ASP A 157 -10.67 -0.95 -15.85
N ASN A 158 -10.50 -2.28 -15.88
CA ASN A 158 -9.86 -3.02 -14.80
C ASN A 158 -8.37 -2.71 -14.74
N ALA A 159 -7.70 -2.67 -15.89
CA ALA A 159 -6.28 -2.34 -15.98
C ALA A 159 -6.00 -0.90 -15.55
N GLU A 160 -6.89 0.04 -15.88
CA GLU A 160 -6.84 1.44 -15.44
C GLU A 160 -7.04 1.56 -13.93
N LEU A 161 -8.03 0.84 -13.37
CA LEU A 161 -8.22 0.79 -11.92
C LEU A 161 -6.98 0.24 -11.20
N ALA A 162 -6.43 -0.87 -11.68
CA ALA A 162 -5.22 -1.47 -11.11
C ALA A 162 -4.00 -0.53 -11.23
N ALA A 163 -3.87 0.20 -12.34
CA ALA A 163 -2.81 1.19 -12.53
C ALA A 163 -2.98 2.39 -11.56
N ALA A 164 -4.21 2.89 -11.41
CA ALA A 164 -4.50 4.03 -10.54
C ALA A 164 -4.23 3.72 -9.07
N ILE A 165 -4.63 2.54 -8.58
CA ILE A 165 -4.32 2.09 -7.22
C ILE A 165 -2.83 1.81 -7.09
N GLY A 166 -2.22 1.06 -8.02
CA GLY A 166 -0.79 0.75 -7.98
C GLY A 166 0.12 1.98 -7.96
N ALA A 167 -0.31 3.08 -8.59
CA ALA A 167 0.37 4.37 -8.52
C ALA A 167 0.30 5.01 -7.11
N VAL A 168 -0.79 4.81 -6.38
CA VAL A 168 -0.94 5.26 -4.98
C VAL A 168 -0.10 4.40 -4.04
N GLU A 169 -0.10 3.07 -4.19
CA GLU A 169 0.78 2.21 -3.39
C GLU A 169 2.26 2.50 -3.62
N SER A 170 2.62 2.88 -4.85
CA SER A 170 3.97 3.35 -5.16
C SER A 170 4.32 4.64 -4.42
N GLN A 171 3.36 5.56 -4.27
CA GLN A 171 3.56 6.79 -3.49
C GLN A 171 3.66 6.49 -1.98
N HIS A 172 2.80 5.62 -1.43
CA HIS A 172 2.91 5.17 -0.04
C HIS A 172 4.30 4.58 0.23
N PHE A 173 4.74 3.66 -0.64
CA PHE A 173 6.07 3.06 -0.56
C PHE A 173 7.18 4.11 -0.56
N VAL A 174 7.13 5.10 -1.45
CA VAL A 174 8.16 6.14 -1.52
C VAL A 174 8.20 6.96 -0.23
N VAL A 175 7.04 7.42 0.27
CA VAL A 175 6.96 8.18 1.52
C VAL A 175 7.54 7.38 2.69
N LEU A 176 7.11 6.13 2.86
CA LEU A 176 7.55 5.28 3.96
C LEU A 176 9.01 4.87 3.81
N ASN A 177 9.49 4.56 2.61
CA ASN A 177 10.90 4.21 2.38
C ASN A 177 11.82 5.40 2.66
N LEU A 178 11.42 6.62 2.29
CA LEU A 178 12.19 7.82 2.65
C LEU A 178 12.27 8.01 4.17
N ALA A 179 11.17 7.80 4.89
CA ALA A 179 11.14 7.83 6.36
C ALA A 179 11.98 6.70 6.98
N ALA A 180 11.83 5.46 6.51
CA ALA A 180 12.55 4.28 6.98
C ALA A 180 14.08 4.41 6.83
N ARG A 181 14.53 5.14 5.80
CA ARG A 181 15.94 5.42 5.51
C ARG A 181 16.47 6.67 6.22
N GLY A 182 15.62 7.42 6.90
CA GLY A 182 16.01 8.66 7.60
C GLY A 182 16.28 9.85 6.68
N PHE A 183 15.81 9.81 5.43
CA PHE A 183 15.95 10.94 4.50
C PHE A 183 14.92 12.05 4.73
N VAL A 184 13.79 11.71 5.34
CA VAL A 184 12.74 12.67 5.71
C VAL A 184 12.56 12.59 7.22
N THR A 185 12.65 13.74 7.88
CA THR A 185 12.28 13.90 9.29
C THR A 185 11.00 14.71 9.34
N PRO A 186 9.99 14.30 10.13
CA PRO A 186 8.79 15.10 10.31
C PRO A 186 9.13 16.51 10.81
N PRO A 187 8.38 17.54 10.40
CA PRO A 187 8.58 18.91 10.89
C PRO A 187 8.63 18.97 12.42
N ALA A 188 9.42 19.88 12.99
CA ALA A 188 9.50 20.05 14.44
C ALA A 188 8.13 20.34 15.09
N SER A 189 7.19 20.92 14.34
CA SER A 189 5.81 21.16 14.77
C SER A 189 5.00 19.89 15.04
N THR A 190 5.41 18.72 14.53
CA THR A 190 4.71 17.45 14.76
C THR A 190 5.21 16.70 15.99
N VAL A 191 6.28 17.17 16.63
CA VAL A 191 6.90 16.50 17.79
C VAL A 191 5.94 16.51 18.97
N ASN A 192 5.74 15.33 19.58
CA ASN A 192 4.84 15.07 20.72
C ASN A 192 3.37 15.46 20.48
N GLN A 193 2.98 15.71 19.24
CA GLN A 193 1.58 15.97 18.91
C GLN A 193 0.81 14.65 18.79
N PRO A 194 -0.44 14.58 19.26
CA PRO A 194 -1.28 13.40 19.06
C PRO A 194 -1.71 13.26 17.60
N ALA A 195 -2.07 12.05 17.18
CA ALA A 195 -2.34 11.73 15.78
C ALA A 195 -3.55 12.48 15.20
N ASP A 196 -4.59 12.73 15.99
CA ASP A 196 -5.80 13.46 15.61
C ASP A 196 -5.51 14.94 15.30
N ALA A 197 -4.60 15.57 16.04
CA ALA A 197 -4.13 16.92 15.75
C ALA A 197 -3.32 17.01 14.43
N LEU A 198 -2.86 15.87 13.91
CA LEU A 198 -1.99 15.78 12.74
C LEU A 198 -2.69 15.25 11.49
N THR A 199 -4.00 15.01 11.51
CA THR A 199 -4.75 14.49 10.35
C THR A 199 -4.55 15.36 9.10
N ALA A 200 -4.61 16.68 9.24
CA ALA A 200 -4.40 17.61 8.11
C ALA A 200 -2.94 17.65 7.61
N VAL A 201 -1.98 17.23 8.43
CA VAL A 201 -0.58 17.08 8.02
C VAL A 201 -0.39 15.74 7.31
N ALA A 202 -0.98 14.66 7.85
CA ALA A 202 -0.95 13.34 7.24
C ALA A 202 -1.58 13.34 5.84
N SER A 203 -2.69 14.07 5.64
CA SER A 203 -3.36 14.18 4.34
C SER A 203 -2.54 14.90 3.26
N GLN A 204 -1.40 15.50 3.60
CA GLN A 204 -0.46 16.07 2.61
C GLN A 204 0.46 14.99 2.04
N PHE A 205 0.59 13.84 2.71
CA PHE A 205 1.32 12.69 2.21
C PHE A 205 0.36 11.81 1.42
N VAL A 206 0.55 11.73 0.10
CA VAL A 206 -0.33 10.97 -0.80
C VAL A 206 -1.78 11.46 -0.64
N PRO A 207 -2.09 12.67 -1.11
CA PRO A 207 -3.34 13.36 -0.76
C PRO A 207 -4.61 12.68 -1.27
N ARG A 208 -4.48 11.81 -2.27
CA ARG A 208 -5.59 11.13 -2.93
C ARG A 208 -5.42 9.63 -2.90
N ALA A 209 -6.53 8.93 -2.70
CA ALA A 209 -6.59 7.48 -2.84
C ALA A 209 -6.49 7.01 -4.29
N PHE A 210 -6.50 7.92 -5.28
CA PHE A 210 -6.31 7.60 -6.69
C PHE A 210 -5.40 8.64 -7.35
N ALA A 211 -4.37 8.18 -8.07
CA ALA A 211 -3.36 9.06 -8.68
C ALA A 211 -3.81 9.67 -10.03
N ILE A 212 -4.89 9.16 -10.61
CA ILE A 212 -5.53 9.66 -11.82
C ILE A 212 -7.05 9.61 -11.63
N THR A 213 -7.74 10.44 -12.40
CA THR A 213 -9.20 10.47 -12.44
C THR A 213 -9.76 9.17 -13.01
N VAL A 214 -10.11 8.24 -12.13
CA VAL A 214 -10.93 7.06 -12.47
C VAL A 214 -12.38 7.41 -12.19
N ASP A 215 -13.23 7.33 -13.21
CA ASP A 215 -14.67 7.64 -13.14
C ASP A 215 -15.02 9.10 -12.76
N GLY A 216 -14.18 10.08 -13.12
CA GLY A 216 -14.46 11.50 -12.86
C GLY A 216 -14.18 11.96 -11.41
N ALA A 217 -13.53 11.14 -10.58
CA ALA A 217 -13.02 11.56 -9.28
C ALA A 217 -11.82 12.52 -9.44
N PRO A 218 -11.63 13.51 -8.55
CA PRO A 218 -10.46 14.41 -8.59
C PRO A 218 -9.12 13.65 -8.61
N GLY A 219 -8.20 14.08 -9.46
CA GLY A 219 -6.86 13.52 -9.66
C GLY A 219 -5.76 14.37 -9.00
N LEU A 220 -4.49 14.05 -9.29
CA LEU A 220 -3.34 14.85 -8.81
C LEU A 220 -3.27 16.24 -9.46
N ASP A 221 -3.87 16.42 -10.62
CA ASP A 221 -4.02 17.70 -11.32
C ASP A 221 -4.93 18.70 -10.58
N ASP A 222 -5.70 18.21 -9.60
CA ASP A 222 -6.51 19.05 -8.71
C ASP A 222 -5.74 19.53 -7.46
N GLU A 223 -4.50 19.09 -7.25
CA GLU A 223 -3.67 19.53 -6.12
C GLU A 223 -3.00 20.88 -6.39
N THR A 224 -2.87 21.70 -5.35
CA THR A 224 -2.17 22.98 -5.45
C THR A 224 -0.66 22.75 -5.55
N ASP A 225 -0.03 23.36 -6.55
CA ASP A 225 1.43 23.32 -6.71
C ASP A 225 2.14 23.81 -5.43
N LEU A 226 3.21 23.12 -5.07
CA LEU A 226 4.06 23.56 -3.96
C LEU A 226 4.76 24.88 -4.34
N PRO A 227 4.87 25.83 -3.40
CA PRO A 227 5.64 27.04 -3.64
C PRO A 227 7.11 26.67 -3.85
N PHE A 228 7.75 27.29 -4.85
CA PHE A 228 9.20 27.20 -5.01
C PHE A 228 9.90 27.93 -3.85
N TYR A 229 10.99 27.34 -3.36
CA TYR A 229 11.85 28.00 -2.40
C TYR A 229 12.59 29.16 -3.09
N ASP A 230 12.19 30.39 -2.78
CA ASP A 230 12.83 31.61 -3.28
C ASP A 230 14.01 31.99 -2.36
N VAL A 231 15.23 31.87 -2.88
CA VAL A 231 16.48 32.21 -2.19
C VAL A 231 16.82 33.70 -2.25
N THR A 232 15.97 34.53 -2.85
CA THR A 232 16.26 35.96 -3.08
C THR A 232 15.64 36.91 -2.05
N GLN A 233 15.01 36.39 -1.00
CA GLN A 233 14.51 37.18 0.13
C GLN A 233 15.50 37.25 1.30
#